data_AF-A0A329CTZ5-F1
#
_entry.id   AF-A0A329CTZ5-F1
#
_cell.length_a   1.000
_cell.length_b   1.000
_cell.length_c   1.000
_cell.angle_alpha   90.00
_cell.angle_beta   90.00
_cell.angle_gamma   90.00
#
_symmetry.space_group_name_H-M   'P 1'
#
loop_
_entity.id
_entity.type
_entity.pdbx_description
1 polymer ?
#
loop_
_entity_poly.entity_id
_entity_poly.type
_entity_poly.pdbx_seq_one_letter_code
_entity_poly.pdbx_strand_id
1 'polypeptide(L)'
;MSERPSLSMDRWMVDDCPEFMRIRTHALADIQRASRALASIGRILHNAIGDDDDGLIRSSISNFDKQNLAGAVECLADLIYERIEDQTFEAAQTEKLERENGNG
;
A
#
# COMPACT_ATOMS: atom_id res chain seq x y z
N MET A 1 -12.07 -47.80 17.72
CA MET A 1 -12.75 -47.47 16.44
C MET A 1 -12.03 -46.25 15.90
N SER A 2 -11.32 -46.42 14.77
CA SER A 2 -10.57 -45.35 14.12
C SER A 2 -11.56 -44.53 13.29
N GLU A 3 -11.90 -43.33 13.76
CA GLU A 3 -12.65 -42.38 12.93
C GLU A 3 -11.74 -41.98 11.77
N ARG A 4 -12.10 -42.44 10.56
CA ARG A 4 -11.46 -41.97 9.34
C ARG A 4 -12.00 -40.56 9.07
N PRO A 5 -11.15 -39.58 8.73
CA PRO A 5 -11.63 -38.23 8.41
C PRO A 5 -12.63 -38.29 7.25
N SER A 6 -13.74 -37.57 7.37
CA SER A 6 -14.77 -37.52 6.35
C SER A 6 -14.21 -36.90 5.06
N LEU A 7 -14.47 -37.55 3.93
CA LEU A 7 -14.06 -37.13 2.57
C LEU A 7 -14.73 -35.82 2.10
N SER A 8 -15.26 -35.02 3.01
CA SER A 8 -16.03 -33.80 2.76
C SER A 8 -15.35 -32.52 3.24
N MET A 9 -14.17 -32.60 3.86
CA MET A 9 -13.34 -31.40 4.00
C MET A 9 -12.65 -31.17 2.67
N ASP A 10 -13.29 -30.33 1.86
CA ASP A 10 -12.65 -29.76 0.69
C ASP A 10 -11.33 -29.12 1.14
N ARG A 11 -10.21 -29.47 0.51
CA ARG A 11 -8.87 -28.99 0.90
C ARG A 11 -8.75 -27.46 0.81
N TRP A 12 -9.72 -26.83 0.15
CA TRP A 12 -9.89 -25.40 -0.07
C TRP A 12 -10.76 -24.71 1.01
N MET A 13 -11.37 -25.49 1.90
CA MET A 13 -12.24 -25.05 3.00
C MET A 13 -11.57 -25.18 4.36
N VAL A 14 -10.25 -25.44 4.39
CA VAL A 14 -9.47 -25.31 5.63
C VAL A 14 -9.50 -23.83 5.99
N ASP A 15 -10.11 -23.48 7.13
CA ASP A 15 -10.02 -22.13 7.67
C ASP A 15 -8.54 -21.70 7.61
N ASP A 16 -8.25 -20.62 6.89
CA ASP A 16 -6.92 -20.02 6.87
C ASP A 16 -6.44 -19.93 8.32
N CYS A 17 -5.32 -20.57 8.64
CA CYS A 17 -4.81 -20.54 10.02
C CYS A 17 -4.79 -19.08 10.48
N PRO A 18 -5.28 -18.75 11.70
CA PRO A 18 -5.29 -17.37 12.20
C PRO A 18 -3.91 -16.70 12.16
N GLU A 19 -2.85 -17.51 12.16
CA GLU A 19 -1.45 -17.11 12.04
C GLU A 19 -1.08 -16.62 10.63
N PHE A 20 -1.77 -17.10 9.58
CA PHE A 20 -1.64 -16.65 8.18
C PHE A 20 -2.65 -15.55 7.82
N MET A 21 -3.73 -15.39 8.60
CA MET A 21 -4.72 -14.30 8.45
C MET A 21 -4.28 -12.95 9.05
N ARG A 22 -3.04 -12.81 9.52
CA ARG A 22 -2.50 -11.46 9.80
C ARG A 22 -2.22 -10.75 8.48
N ILE A 23 -3.29 -10.22 7.89
CA ILE A 23 -3.20 -9.14 6.90
C ILE A 23 -2.20 -8.13 7.48
N ARG A 24 -1.20 -7.75 6.68
CA ARG A 24 -0.22 -6.72 7.01
C ARG A 24 -0.91 -5.36 7.04
N THR A 25 -1.85 -5.20 7.97
CA THR A 25 -2.72 -4.04 8.14
C THR A 25 -1.93 -2.76 8.29
N HIS A 26 -0.73 -2.84 8.88
CA HIS A 26 0.18 -1.71 8.99
C HIS A 26 0.71 -1.22 7.64
N ALA A 27 1.27 -2.10 6.81
CA ALA A 27 1.83 -1.72 5.52
C ALA A 27 0.74 -1.25 4.54
N LEU A 28 -0.43 -1.90 4.55
CA LEU A 28 -1.59 -1.43 3.78
C LEU A 28 -2.08 -0.06 4.28
N ALA A 29 -2.11 0.17 5.60
CA ALA A 29 -2.45 1.46 6.18
C ALA A 29 -1.43 2.54 5.83
N ASP A 30 -0.14 2.21 5.73
CA ASP A 30 0.92 3.13 5.32
C ASP A 30 0.74 3.54 3.86
N ILE A 31 0.52 2.58 2.95
CA ILE A 31 0.22 2.85 1.54
C ILE A 31 -1.04 3.73 1.43
N GLN A 32 -2.09 3.41 2.19
CA GLN A 32 -3.33 4.19 2.17
C GLN A 32 -3.13 5.63 2.68
N ARG A 33 -2.33 5.81 3.74
CA ARG A 33 -1.96 7.14 4.27
C ARG A 33 -1.14 7.94 3.26
N ALA A 34 -0.12 7.32 2.67
CA ALA A 34 0.70 7.95 1.64
C ALA A 34 -0.13 8.36 0.41
N SER A 35 -1.03 7.49 -0.05
CA SER A 35 -1.94 7.76 -1.17
C SER A 35 -2.88 8.93 -0.90
N ARG A 36 -3.40 9.05 0.32
CA ARG A 36 -4.23 10.20 0.71
C ARG A 36 -3.41 11.49 0.78
N ALA A 37 -2.18 11.43 1.29
CA ALA A 37 -1.28 12.57 1.32
C ALA A 37 -0.94 13.06 -0.10
N LEU A 38 -0.64 12.15 -1.02
CA LEU A 38 -0.44 12.46 -2.45
C LEU A 38 -1.64 13.20 -3.05
N ALA A 39 -2.86 12.71 -2.82
CA ALA A 39 -4.07 13.35 -3.32
C ALA A 39 -4.31 14.75 -2.72
N SER A 40 -3.93 14.97 -1.46
CA SER A 40 -4.03 16.28 -0.81
C SER A 40 -2.98 17.25 -1.36
N ILE A 41 -1.72 16.81 -1.49
CA ILE A 41 -0.63 17.63 -2.05
C ILE A 41 -0.93 17.99 -3.50
N GLY A 42 -1.39 17.03 -4.31
CA GLY A 42 -1.80 17.27 -5.69
C GLY A 42 -2.90 18.33 -5.81
N ARG A 43 -3.87 18.35 -4.90
CA ARG A 43 -4.90 19.41 -4.86
C ARG A 43 -4.33 20.78 -4.52
N ILE A 44 -3.43 20.85 -3.54
CA ILE A 44 -2.76 22.10 -3.16
C ILE A 44 -1.97 22.66 -4.34
N LEU A 45 -1.18 21.81 -5.00
CA LEU A 45 -0.40 22.20 -6.17
C LEU A 45 -1.30 22.62 -7.34
N HIS A 46 -2.36 21.86 -7.64
CA HIS A 46 -3.29 22.18 -8.71
C HIS A 46 -3.97 23.54 -8.51
N ASN A 47 -4.45 23.82 -7.31
CA ASN A 47 -5.06 25.10 -6.98
C ASN A 47 -4.05 26.25 -7.07
N ALA A 48 -2.80 26.01 -6.62
CA ALA A 48 -1.75 27.01 -6.63
C ALA A 48 -1.21 27.35 -8.04
N ILE A 49 -1.36 26.45 -9.01
CA ILE A 49 -1.01 26.73 -10.41
C ILE A 49 -2.11 27.56 -11.08
N GLY A 50 -3.38 27.29 -10.77
CA GLY A 50 -4.51 28.04 -11.32
C GLY A 50 -4.64 29.47 -10.79
N ASP A 51 -4.08 29.76 -9.61
CA ASP A 51 -4.15 31.07 -8.96
C ASP A 51 -3.13 32.10 -9.51
N ASP A 52 -2.18 31.71 -10.37
CA ASP A 52 -1.14 32.63 -10.88
C ASP A 52 -1.67 33.60 -11.99
N ASP A 53 -2.88 33.41 -12.51
CA ASP A 53 -3.43 34.17 -13.68
C ASP A 53 -4.40 35.31 -13.29
N ASP A 54 -4.97 35.29 -12.08
CA ASP A 54 -5.88 36.33 -11.59
C ASP A 54 -5.10 37.33 -10.74
N GLY A 55 -4.79 38.51 -11.30
CA GLY A 55 -4.02 39.61 -10.67
C GLY A 55 -4.61 40.25 -9.41
N LEU A 56 -5.46 39.55 -8.67
CA LEU A 56 -5.95 39.90 -7.34
C LEU A 56 -5.12 39.18 -6.29
N ILE A 57 -4.62 39.95 -5.32
CA ILE A 57 -3.83 39.52 -4.16
C ILE A 57 -4.45 38.26 -3.53
N ARG A 58 -4.00 37.09 -3.98
CA ARG A 58 -4.27 35.80 -3.39
C ARG A 58 -2.96 35.31 -2.81
N SER A 59 -3.05 34.70 -1.64
CA SER A 59 -1.94 34.01 -0.99
C SER A 59 -1.54 32.80 -1.84
N SER A 60 -0.90 33.05 -2.99
CA SER A 60 -0.28 32.02 -3.81
C SER A 60 0.93 31.51 -3.04
N ILE A 61 1.02 30.19 -2.87
CA ILE A 61 2.18 29.55 -2.26
C ILE A 61 3.42 29.83 -3.11
N SER A 62 4.56 30.03 -2.46
CA SER A 62 5.78 30.41 -3.17
C SER A 62 6.23 29.31 -4.14
N ASN A 63 6.98 29.68 -5.20
CA ASN A 63 7.56 28.68 -6.11
C ASN A 63 8.48 27.69 -5.39
N PHE A 64 9.13 28.11 -4.30
CA PHE A 64 9.91 27.24 -3.43
C PHE A 64 9.04 26.19 -2.75
N ASP A 65 7.88 26.60 -2.22
CA ASP A 65 6.93 25.66 -1.59
C ASP A 65 6.30 24.72 -2.62
N LYS A 66 5.99 25.21 -3.83
CA LYS A 66 5.51 24.38 -4.95
C LYS A 66 6.54 23.27 -5.29
N GLN A 67 7.83 23.60 -5.35
CA GLN A 67 8.90 22.64 -5.58
C GLN A 67 9.06 21.63 -4.43
N ASN A 68 9.01 22.10 -3.17
CA ASN A 68 9.08 21.21 -2.01
C ASN A 68 7.91 20.23 -1.95
N LEU A 69 6.70 20.68 -2.29
CA LEU A 69 5.51 19.83 -2.38
C LEU A 69 5.63 18.81 -3.51
N ALA A 70 6.23 19.17 -4.65
CA ALA A 70 6.53 18.21 -5.72
C ALA A 70 7.55 17.16 -5.27
N GLY A 71 8.62 17.56 -4.58
CA GLY A 71 9.58 16.61 -3.99
C GLY A 71 8.96 15.70 -2.92
N ALA A 72 7.99 16.20 -2.15
CA ALA A 72 7.23 15.38 -1.21
C ALA A 72 6.35 14.33 -1.92
N VAL A 73 5.83 14.65 -3.11
CA VAL A 73 5.11 13.68 -3.95
C VAL A 73 6.03 12.56 -4.41
N GLU A 74 7.24 12.89 -4.86
CA GLU A 74 8.24 11.90 -5.27
C GLU A 74 8.61 10.97 -4.10
N CYS A 75 8.94 11.52 -2.93
CA CYS A 75 9.28 10.74 -1.75
C CYS A 75 8.15 9.79 -1.30
N LEU A 76 6.89 10.24 -1.39
CA LEU A 76 5.74 9.42 -1.03
C LEU A 76 5.45 8.33 -2.08
N ALA A 77 5.73 8.60 -3.36
CA ALA A 77 5.60 7.61 -4.42
C ALA A 77 6.66 6.51 -4.27
N ASP A 78 7.91 6.88 -3.98
CA ASP A 78 9.00 5.94 -3.71
C ASP A 78 8.68 5.05 -2.50
N LEU A 79 8.19 5.64 -1.40
CA LEU A 79 7.74 4.88 -0.24
C LEU A 79 6.65 3.85 -0.59
N ILE A 80 5.67 4.23 -1.42
CA ILE A 80 4.62 3.30 -1.85
C ILE A 80 5.23 2.16 -2.68
N TYR A 81 6.14 2.49 -3.58
CA TYR A 81 6.80 1.53 -4.44
C TYR A 81 7.60 0.50 -3.63
N GLU A 82 8.46 0.96 -2.71
CA GLU A 82 9.24 0.10 -1.82
C GLU A 82 8.33 -0.85 -1.01
N ARG A 83 7.22 -0.33 -0.46
CA ARG A 83 6.27 -1.16 0.30
C ARG A 83 5.59 -2.22 -0.56
N ILE A 84 5.32 -1.94 -1.83
CA ILE A 84 4.73 -2.91 -2.76
C ILE A 84 5.77 -3.99 -3.12
N GLU A 85 7.02 -3.60 -3.38
CA GLU A 85 8.10 -4.55 -3.66
C GLU A 85 8.35 -5.49 -2.48
N ASP A 86 8.49 -4.95 -1.27
CA ASP A 86 8.65 -5.72 -0.02
C ASP A 86 7.50 -6.74 0.12
N GLN A 87 6.27 -6.29 -0.10
CA GLN A 87 5.10 -7.16 0.02
C GLN A 87 5.11 -8.30 -0.99
N THR A 88 5.46 -7.99 -2.24
CA THR A 88 5.52 -8.95 -3.34
C THR A 88 6.61 -9.99 -3.09
N PHE A 89 7.78 -9.56 -2.61
CA PHE A 89 8.88 -10.44 -2.28
C PHE A 89 8.54 -11.39 -1.13
N GLU A 90 7.99 -10.87 -0.04
CA GLU A 90 7.60 -11.71 1.11
C GLU A 90 6.45 -12.68 0.74
N ALA A 91 5.51 -12.27 -0.13
CA ALA A 91 4.46 -13.16 -0.64
C ALA A 91 5.06 -14.33 -1.44
N ALA A 92 6.01 -14.05 -2.33
CA ALA A 92 6.70 -15.08 -3.11
C ALA A 92 7.53 -16.04 -2.23
N GLN A 93 8.16 -15.53 -1.16
CA GLN A 93 8.85 -16.38 -0.19
C GLN A 93 7.88 -17.29 0.58
N THR A 94 6.74 -16.76 0.99
CA THR A 94 5.70 -17.53 1.70
C THR A 94 5.19 -18.67 0.82
N GLU A 95 4.87 -18.37 -0.44
CA GLU A 95 4.42 -19.39 -1.42
C GLU A 95 5.49 -20.48 -1.65
N LYS A 96 6.76 -20.09 -1.71
CA LYS A 96 7.87 -21.04 -1.84
C LYS A 96 7.95 -21.98 -0.62
N LEU A 97 7.86 -21.43 0.59
CA LEU A 97 7.90 -22.21 1.84
C LEU A 97 6.70 -23.16 1.95
N GLU A 98 5.52 -22.74 1.53
CA GLU A 98 4.31 -23.58 1.50
C GLU A 98 4.48 -24.77 0.54
N ARG A 99 5.09 -24.57 -0.63
CA ARG A 99 5.39 -25.65 -1.58
C ARG A 99 6.42 -26.63 -1.02
N GLU A 100 7.41 -26.15 -0.29
CA GLU A 100 8.46 -26.99 0.33
C GLU A 100 7.89 -27.80 1.52
N ASN A 101 7.01 -27.20 2.33
CA ASN A 101 6.39 -27.85 3.50
C ASN A 101 5.19 -28.76 3.15
N GLY A 102 4.48 -28.48 2.05
CA GLY A 102 3.33 -29.28 1.59
C GLY A 102 3.68 -30.56 0.85
N ASN A 103 4.97 -30.85 0.67
CA ASN A 103 5.51 -32.03 -0.03
C ASN A 103 6.11 -33.09 0.93
N GLY A 104 5.76 -33.04 2.22
CA GLY A 104 6.12 -34.02 3.25
C GLY A 104 5.00 -34.99 3.58
#